data_AF-A0A7C6SD87-F1
#
_entry.id   AF-A0A7C6SD87-F1
#
_cell.length_a   1.000
_cell.length_b   1.000
_cell.length_c   1.000
_cell.angle_alpha   90.00
_cell.angle_beta   90.00
_cell.angle_gamma   90.00
#
_symmetry.space_group_name_H-M   'P 1'
#
loop_
_entity.id
_entity.type
_entity.pdbx_description
1 polymer ?
#
loop_
_entity_poly.entity_id
_entity_poly.type
_entity_poly.pdbx_seq_one_letter_code
_entity_poly.pdbx_strand_id
1 'polypeptide(L)'
;MDRIIEILIATITNHNIALAYILGMCPLIAISTNVKNAKGMGVAVIFVVTLTAIINYPIYMLLKSTGTSYLALLIFIITIAATVQILEIVVDKYFPKLYNAFGIFLPLITVNCIVLAVSLFFVNREYTFTETAAFSFGSSIGWALAIILVAGIREKMAKNQDLPKGLAGRGIVFIILGILSLAFIGFTGLANI
;
A
#
# COMPACT_ATOMS: atom_id res chain seq x y z
N MET A 1 6.80 13.13 20.48
CA MET A 1 6.56 13.64 19.11
C MET A 1 7.62 13.10 18.16
N ASP A 2 8.87 12.98 18.64
CA ASP A 2 10.02 12.45 17.88
C ASP A 2 9.79 11.02 17.36
N ARG A 3 9.26 10.12 18.19
CA ARG A 3 8.94 8.73 17.82
C ARG A 3 7.91 8.61 16.68
N ILE A 4 6.97 9.55 16.55
CA ILE A 4 5.96 9.54 15.46
C ILE A 4 6.61 9.97 14.13
N ILE A 5 7.45 10.99 14.20
CA ILE A 5 8.20 11.51 13.03
C ILE A 5 9.19 10.45 12.55
N GLU A 6 9.85 9.77 13.47
CA GLU A 6 10.77 8.67 13.19
C GLU A 6 10.06 7.48 12.55
N ILE A 7 8.88 7.08 13.06
CA ILE A 7 8.04 6.05 12.42
C ILE A 7 7.61 6.48 11.01
N LEU A 8 7.21 7.73 10.80
CA LEU A 8 6.82 8.23 9.48
C LEU A 8 7.99 8.20 8.49
N ILE A 9 9.15 8.75 8.88
CA ILE A 9 10.35 8.77 8.04
C ILE A 9 10.82 7.34 7.77
N ALA A 10 10.82 6.48 8.78
CA ALA A 10 11.26 5.11 8.62
C ALA A 10 10.31 4.27 7.76
N THR A 11 8.99 4.41 7.89
CA THR A 11 8.02 3.66 7.06
C THR A 11 7.99 4.12 5.60
N ILE A 12 8.24 5.41 5.34
CA ILE A 12 8.29 5.94 3.97
C ILE A 12 9.57 5.47 3.25
N THR A 13 10.69 5.44 3.97
CA THR A 13 12.03 5.28 3.37
C THR A 13 12.65 3.91 3.65
N ASN A 14 12.77 3.54 4.93
CA ASN A 14 13.56 2.40 5.41
C ASN A 14 12.83 1.06 5.40
N HIS A 15 11.58 1.09 5.87
CA HIS A 15 10.69 -0.05 6.03
C HIS A 15 9.53 0.03 5.03
N ASN A 16 9.83 0.49 3.81
CA ASN A 16 8.81 0.64 2.77
C ASN A 16 8.18 -0.72 2.44
N ILE A 17 6.87 -0.85 2.69
CA ILE A 17 6.15 -2.12 2.54
C ILE A 17 6.21 -2.67 1.11
N ALA A 18 6.25 -1.80 0.11
CA ALA A 18 6.29 -2.20 -1.30
C ALA A 18 7.67 -2.76 -1.71
N LEU A 19 8.74 -2.09 -1.28
CA LEU A 19 10.09 -2.26 -1.84
C LEU A 19 11.03 -3.06 -0.93
N ALA A 20 10.85 -2.96 0.39
CA ALA A 20 11.64 -3.69 1.38
C ALA A 20 10.99 -5.02 1.75
N TYR A 21 9.67 -5.02 1.97
CA TYR A 21 8.94 -6.24 2.34
C TYR A 21 8.27 -6.95 1.15
N ILE A 22 8.24 -6.33 -0.04
CA ILE A 22 7.68 -6.91 -1.28
C ILE A 22 6.18 -7.25 -1.14
N LEU A 23 5.39 -6.38 -0.48
CA LEU A 23 3.94 -6.54 -0.36
C LEU A 23 3.18 -5.55 -1.26
N GLY A 24 1.98 -5.98 -1.69
CA GLY A 24 1.09 -5.15 -2.51
C GLY A 24 1.51 -5.06 -3.98
N MET A 25 2.18 -6.10 -4.48
CA MET A 25 2.73 -6.15 -5.83
C MET A 25 1.64 -6.23 -6.93
N CYS A 26 0.49 -6.84 -6.64
CA CYS A 26 -0.56 -7.11 -7.62
C CYS A 26 -1.05 -5.83 -8.35
N PRO A 27 -1.56 -4.79 -7.64
CA PRO A 27 -1.94 -3.55 -8.31
C PRO A 27 -0.73 -2.75 -8.80
N LEU A 28 0.42 -2.88 -8.14
CA LEU A 28 1.64 -2.18 -8.53
C LEU A 28 2.07 -2.59 -9.95
N ILE A 29 2.08 -3.89 -10.25
CA ILE A 29 2.43 -4.41 -11.58
C ILE A 29 1.36 -4.09 -12.62
N ALA A 30 0.08 -4.16 -12.23
CA ALA A 30 -1.04 -4.00 -13.15
C ALA A 30 -1.30 -2.55 -13.57
N ILE A 31 -1.26 -1.59 -12.63
CA ILE A 31 -1.79 -0.23 -12.82
C ILE A 31 -0.68 0.81 -13.08
N SER A 32 0.59 0.47 -12.89
CA SER A 32 1.72 1.39 -13.10
C SER A 32 2.03 1.72 -14.58
N THR A 33 1.06 1.60 -15.50
CA THR A 33 1.27 1.97 -16.92
C THR A 33 1.36 3.46 -17.12
N ASN A 34 0.58 4.24 -16.36
CA ASN A 34 0.52 5.69 -16.47
C ASN A 34 0.59 6.33 -15.07
N VAL A 35 1.29 7.45 -14.94
CA VAL A 35 1.49 8.17 -13.67
C VAL A 35 0.15 8.69 -13.13
N LYS A 36 -0.77 9.12 -14.00
CA LYS A 36 -2.11 9.58 -13.59
C LYS A 36 -2.91 8.48 -12.88
N ASN A 37 -2.90 7.27 -13.42
CA ASN A 37 -3.60 6.13 -12.84
C ASN A 37 -2.89 5.65 -11.57
N ALA A 38 -1.56 5.58 -11.58
CA ALA A 38 -0.76 5.23 -10.41
C ALA A 38 -1.02 6.18 -9.23
N LYS A 39 -1.11 7.49 -9.47
CA LYS A 39 -1.43 8.48 -8.44
C LYS A 39 -2.83 8.27 -7.87
N GLY A 40 -3.84 8.03 -8.72
CA GLY A 40 -5.20 7.74 -8.27
C GLY A 40 -5.27 6.49 -7.39
N MET A 41 -4.55 5.43 -7.78
CA MET A 41 -4.48 4.19 -7.01
C MET A 41 -3.75 4.39 -5.69
N GLY A 42 -2.65 5.13 -5.68
CA GLY A 42 -1.91 5.48 -4.47
C GLY A 42 -2.78 6.20 -3.44
N VAL A 43 -3.54 7.20 -3.87
CA VAL A 43 -4.47 7.94 -2.99
C VAL A 43 -5.58 7.04 -2.44
N ALA A 44 -6.15 6.18 -3.29
CA ALA A 44 -7.17 5.21 -2.86
C ALA A 44 -6.63 4.26 -1.77
N VAL A 45 -5.41 3.74 -1.96
CA VAL A 45 -4.77 2.85 -0.97
C VAL A 45 -4.43 3.59 0.32
N ILE A 46 -3.91 4.83 0.25
CA ILE A 46 -3.67 5.65 1.44
C ILE A 46 -4.94 5.82 2.26
N PHE A 47 -6.06 6.15 1.60
CA PHE A 47 -7.34 6.31 2.27
C PHE A 47 -7.81 5.00 2.92
N VAL A 48 -7.86 3.90 2.17
CA VAL A 48 -8.36 2.61 2.66
C VAL A 48 -7.51 2.08 3.80
N VAL A 49 -6.17 2.06 3.65
CA VAL A 49 -5.27 1.50 4.66
C VAL A 49 -5.32 2.32 5.95
N THR A 50 -5.28 3.65 5.85
CA THR A 50 -5.30 4.53 7.03
C THR A 50 -6.64 4.39 7.76
N LEU A 51 -7.76 4.45 7.03
CA LEU A 51 -9.09 4.33 7.62
C LEU A 51 -9.31 2.95 8.25
N THR A 52 -8.91 1.88 7.55
CA THR A 52 -8.98 0.52 8.06
C THR A 52 -8.16 0.35 9.33
N ALA A 53 -6.93 0.87 9.39
CA ALA A 53 -6.08 0.75 10.57
C ALA A 53 -6.67 1.49 11.78
N ILE A 54 -7.24 2.68 11.58
CA ILE A 54 -7.91 3.45 12.63
C ILE A 54 -9.14 2.70 13.17
N ILE A 55 -9.89 2.01 12.31
CA ILE A 55 -11.07 1.22 12.72
C ILE A 55 -10.66 -0.10 13.38
N ASN A 56 -9.63 -0.78 12.85
CA ASN A 56 -9.17 -2.07 13.35
C ASN A 56 -8.51 -1.97 14.73
N TYR A 57 -7.91 -0.83 15.09
CA TYR A 57 -7.28 -0.65 16.40
C TYR A 57 -8.23 -0.82 17.59
N PRO A 58 -9.35 -0.07 17.71
CA PRO A 58 -10.28 -0.24 18.83
C PRO A 58 -10.94 -1.63 18.82
N ILE A 59 -11.22 -2.19 17.64
CA ILE A 59 -11.72 -3.56 17.50
C ILE A 59 -10.71 -4.56 18.07
N TYR A 60 -9.43 -4.42 17.75
CA TYR A 60 -8.38 -5.28 18.28
C TYR A 60 -8.25 -5.16 19.80
N MET A 61 -8.36 -3.93 20.35
CA MET A 61 -8.32 -3.71 21.79
C MET A 61 -9.48 -4.40 22.52
N LEU A 62 -10.68 -4.37 21.94
CA LEU A 62 -11.83 -5.13 22.45
C LEU A 62 -11.58 -6.64 22.41
N LEU A 63 -11.04 -7.15 21.30
CA LEU A 63 -10.69 -8.58 21.17
C LEU A 63 -9.64 -9.01 22.20
N LYS A 64 -8.66 -8.16 22.47
CA LYS A 64 -7.63 -8.39 23.50
C LYS A 64 -8.26 -8.45 24.89
N SER A 65 -9.21 -7.57 25.20
CA SER A 65 -9.94 -7.58 26.49
C SER A 65 -10.80 -8.83 26.69
N THR A 66 -11.37 -9.38 25.62
CA THR A 66 -12.22 -10.59 25.67
C THR A 66 -11.41 -11.88 25.54
N GLY A 67 -10.08 -11.80 25.35
CA GLY A 67 -9.22 -12.97 25.15
C GLY A 67 -9.42 -13.70 23.81
N THR A 68 -10.10 -13.07 22.84
CA THR A 68 -10.46 -13.66 21.54
C THR A 68 -9.55 -13.18 20.40
N SER A 69 -8.27 -12.97 20.69
CA SER A 69 -7.29 -12.45 19.73
C SER A 69 -7.10 -13.33 18.49
N TYR A 70 -7.42 -14.64 18.58
CA TYR A 70 -7.36 -15.57 17.45
C TYR A 70 -8.36 -15.24 16.33
N LEU A 71 -9.44 -14.50 16.61
CA LEU A 71 -10.40 -14.02 15.60
C LEU A 71 -9.92 -12.76 14.86
N ALA A 72 -8.82 -12.11 15.28
CA ALA A 72 -8.43 -10.80 14.78
C ALA A 72 -8.28 -10.77 13.26
N LEU A 73 -7.65 -11.79 12.65
CA LEU A 73 -7.43 -11.85 11.21
C LEU A 73 -8.76 -11.88 10.43
N LEU A 74 -9.74 -12.65 10.90
CA LEU A 74 -11.05 -12.75 10.27
C LEU A 74 -11.78 -11.40 10.34
N ILE A 75 -11.76 -10.75 11.51
CA ILE A 75 -12.40 -9.45 11.68
C ILE A 75 -11.72 -8.37 10.83
N PHE A 76 -10.39 -8.37 10.74
CA PHE A 76 -9.67 -7.42 9.90
C PHE A 76 -10.06 -7.54 8.43
N ILE A 77 -10.22 -8.75 7.89
CA ILE A 77 -10.68 -8.96 6.51
C ILE A 77 -12.10 -8.40 6.31
N ILE A 78 -13.00 -8.60 7.27
CA ILE A 78 -14.38 -8.06 7.20
C ILE A 78 -14.35 -6.52 7.20
N THR A 79 -13.58 -5.90 8.10
CA THR A 79 -13.44 -4.43 8.14
C THR A 79 -12.87 -3.88 6.84
N ILE A 80 -11.87 -4.56 6.26
CA ILE A 80 -11.27 -4.20 4.97
C ILE A 80 -12.33 -4.25 3.87
N ALA A 81 -13.08 -5.36 3.79
CA ALA A 81 -14.12 -5.54 2.77
C ALA A 81 -15.18 -4.44 2.84
N ALA A 82 -15.67 -4.13 4.04
CA ALA A 82 -16.64 -3.04 4.25
C ALA A 82 -16.08 -1.67 3.84
N THR A 83 -14.82 -1.39 4.20
CA THR A 83 -14.17 -0.10 3.88
C THR A 83 -13.93 0.07 2.38
N VAL A 84 -13.50 -0.98 1.70
CA VAL A 84 -13.29 -0.96 0.24
C VAL A 84 -14.63 -0.87 -0.50
N GLN A 85 -15.69 -1.50 0.01
CA GLN A 85 -17.02 -1.38 -0.60
C GLN A 85 -17.52 0.07 -0.57
N ILE A 86 -17.29 0.79 0.54
CA ILE A 86 -17.61 2.21 0.64
C ILE A 86 -16.78 3.02 -0.37
N LEU A 87 -15.48 2.72 -0.49
CA LEU A 87 -14.63 3.36 -1.50
C LEU A 87 -15.16 3.15 -2.91
N GLU A 88 -15.58 1.93 -3.26
CA GLU A 88 -16.09 1.60 -4.60
C GLU A 88 -17.28 2.50 -4.98
N ILE A 89 -18.26 2.61 -4.07
CA ILE A 89 -19.46 3.46 -4.26
C ILE A 89 -19.07 4.94 -4.41
N VAL A 90 -18.11 5.42 -3.62
CA VAL A 90 -17.62 6.81 -3.68
C VAL A 90 -16.90 7.08 -5.01
N VAL A 91 -16.02 6.17 -5.45
CA VAL A 91 -15.24 6.34 -6.68
C VAL A 91 -16.13 6.27 -7.91
N ASP A 92 -17.11 5.36 -7.94
CA ASP A 92 -18.08 5.27 -9.04
C ASP A 92 -18.88 6.59 -9.19
N LYS A 93 -19.35 7.14 -8.06
CA LYS A 93 -20.16 8.37 -8.06
C LYS A 93 -19.37 9.64 -8.40
N TYR A 94 -18.19 9.84 -7.82
CA TYR A 94 -17.43 11.10 -7.94
C TYR A 94 -16.34 11.07 -9.02
N PHE A 95 -15.81 9.89 -9.35
CA PHE A 95 -14.67 9.74 -10.27
C PHE A 95 -14.88 8.63 -11.31
N PRO A 96 -15.91 8.74 -12.19
CA PRO A 96 -16.25 7.68 -13.15
C PRO A 96 -15.12 7.37 -14.14
N LYS A 97 -14.27 8.35 -14.48
CA LYS A 97 -13.08 8.12 -15.33
C LYS A 97 -12.07 7.19 -14.65
N LEU A 98 -11.94 7.30 -13.32
CA LEU A 98 -10.99 6.50 -12.54
C LEU A 98 -11.56 5.10 -12.29
N TYR A 99 -12.87 5.00 -12.02
CA TYR A 99 -13.58 3.73 -11.92
C TYR A 99 -13.42 2.88 -13.19
N ASN A 100 -13.66 3.47 -14.36
CA ASN A 100 -13.50 2.78 -15.65
C ASN A 100 -12.05 2.38 -15.96
N ALA A 101 -11.07 3.13 -15.46
CA ALA A 101 -9.65 2.82 -15.65
C ALA A 101 -9.16 1.67 -14.76
N PHE A 102 -9.73 1.53 -13.57
CA PHE A 102 -9.35 0.49 -12.61
C PHE A 102 -10.19 -0.78 -12.74
N GLY A 103 -11.46 -0.68 -13.11
CA GLY A 103 -12.37 -1.82 -13.31
C GLY A 103 -12.28 -2.83 -12.16
N ILE A 104 -11.93 -4.07 -12.50
CA ILE A 104 -11.82 -5.22 -11.57
C ILE A 104 -10.76 -5.00 -10.47
N PHE A 105 -9.83 -4.04 -10.63
CA PHE A 105 -8.81 -3.80 -9.63
C PHE A 105 -9.30 -3.06 -8.37
N LEU A 106 -10.46 -2.39 -8.42
CA LEU A 106 -11.03 -1.70 -7.25
C LEU A 106 -11.45 -2.71 -6.16
N PRO A 107 -12.23 -3.76 -6.48
CA PRO A 107 -12.51 -4.82 -5.51
C PRO A 107 -11.26 -5.57 -5.05
N LEU A 108 -10.23 -5.70 -5.91
CA LEU A 108 -8.96 -6.35 -5.56
C LEU A 108 -8.15 -5.60 -4.49
N ILE A 109 -8.53 -4.36 -4.13
CA ILE A 109 -7.95 -3.67 -2.97
C ILE A 109 -8.22 -4.45 -1.68
N THR A 110 -9.36 -5.16 -1.59
CA THR A 110 -9.72 -5.97 -0.41
C THR A 110 -8.69 -7.04 -0.08
N VAL A 111 -8.12 -7.66 -1.12
CA VAL A 111 -7.13 -8.74 -1.01
C VAL A 111 -5.70 -8.22 -1.18
N ASN A 112 -5.49 -6.91 -1.14
CA ASN A 112 -4.17 -6.34 -1.24
C ASN A 112 -3.40 -6.57 0.06
N CYS A 113 -2.23 -7.20 -0.07
CA CYS A 113 -1.38 -7.58 1.04
C CYS A 113 -0.93 -6.39 1.91
N ILE A 114 -0.87 -5.15 1.37
CA ILE A 114 -0.53 -3.97 2.18
C ILE A 114 -1.57 -3.69 3.26
N VAL A 115 -2.86 -3.80 2.94
CA VAL A 115 -3.95 -3.43 3.86
C VAL A 115 -3.99 -4.39 5.04
N LEU A 116 -3.83 -5.68 4.74
CA LEU A 116 -3.76 -6.72 5.77
C LEU A 116 -2.46 -6.63 6.58
N ALA A 117 -1.31 -6.43 5.93
CA ALA A 117 -0.02 -6.41 6.61
C ALA A 117 0.13 -5.23 7.56
N VAL A 118 -0.36 -4.03 7.19
CA VAL A 118 -0.39 -2.90 8.11
C VAL A 118 -1.21 -3.23 9.35
N SER A 119 -2.36 -3.89 9.17
CA SER A 119 -3.19 -4.31 10.29
C SER A 119 -2.51 -5.34 11.19
N LEU A 120 -1.73 -6.25 10.60
CA LEU A 120 -1.00 -7.28 11.33
C LEU A 120 0.27 -6.73 12.01
N PHE A 121 0.96 -5.78 11.39
CA PHE A 121 2.18 -5.19 11.93
C PHE A 121 1.92 -4.30 13.14
N PHE A 122 0.82 -3.53 13.19
CA PHE A 122 0.52 -2.76 14.39
C PHE A 122 0.23 -3.66 15.60
N VAL A 123 -0.36 -4.84 15.36
CA VAL A 123 -0.60 -5.84 16.40
C VAL A 123 0.71 -6.44 16.90
N ASN A 124 1.58 -6.90 15.99
CA ASN A 124 2.83 -7.54 16.37
C ASN A 124 3.86 -6.59 17.00
N ARG A 125 3.82 -5.31 16.61
CA ARG A 125 4.72 -4.26 17.16
C ARG A 125 4.12 -3.54 18.38
N GLU A 126 2.94 -3.96 18.83
CA GLU A 126 2.21 -3.39 19.97
C GLU A 126 2.11 -1.85 19.93
N TYR A 127 1.81 -1.29 18.76
CA TYR A 127 1.69 0.15 18.60
C TYR A 127 0.51 0.72 19.40
N THR A 128 0.64 1.97 19.83
CA THR A 128 -0.48 2.75 20.36
C THR A 128 -1.41 3.21 19.23
N PHE A 129 -2.59 3.75 19.56
CA PHE A 129 -3.54 4.25 18.57
C PHE A 129 -2.93 5.31 17.65
N THR A 130 -2.20 6.27 18.22
CA THR A 130 -1.56 7.36 17.48
C THR A 130 -0.41 6.87 16.61
N GLU A 131 0.39 5.92 17.11
CA GLU A 131 1.43 5.27 16.32
C GLU A 131 0.85 4.42 15.19
N THR A 132 -0.27 3.74 15.40
CA THR A 132 -0.96 2.94 14.38
C THR A 132 -1.45 3.82 13.23
N ALA A 133 -2.05 4.98 13.55
CA ALA A 133 -2.49 5.95 12.54
C ALA A 133 -1.30 6.51 11.75
N ALA A 134 -0.20 6.88 12.43
CA ALA A 134 1.00 7.38 11.77
C ALA A 134 1.69 6.31 10.91
N PHE A 135 1.82 5.08 11.42
CA PHE A 135 2.43 3.94 10.74
C PHE A 135 1.64 3.55 9.49
N SER A 136 0.32 3.46 9.59
CA SER A 136 -0.55 3.11 8.46
C SER A 136 -0.51 4.18 7.36
N PHE A 137 -0.56 5.46 7.74
CA PHE A 137 -0.45 6.58 6.81
C PHE A 137 0.93 6.62 6.13
N GLY A 138 2.01 6.54 6.90
CA GLY A 138 3.39 6.55 6.39
C GLY A 138 3.68 5.37 5.46
N SER A 139 3.27 4.16 5.85
CA SER A 139 3.43 2.96 5.04
C SER A 139 2.68 3.05 3.70
N SER A 140 1.48 3.64 3.72
CA SER A 140 0.69 3.81 2.50
C SER A 140 1.24 4.88 1.58
N ILE A 141 1.82 5.95 2.13
CA ILE A 141 2.57 6.95 1.37
C ILE A 141 3.80 6.31 0.72
N GLY A 142 4.54 5.50 1.48
CA GLY A 142 5.68 4.75 0.96
C GLY A 142 5.30 3.87 -0.24
N TRP A 143 4.17 3.18 -0.15
CA TRP A 143 3.64 2.39 -1.26
C TRP A 143 3.16 3.25 -2.44
N ALA A 144 2.49 4.37 -2.17
CA ALA A 144 2.05 5.32 -3.20
C ALA A 144 3.24 5.95 -3.96
N LEU A 145 4.34 6.25 -3.26
CA LEU A 145 5.58 6.70 -3.87
C LEU A 145 6.17 5.61 -4.77
N ALA A 146 6.21 4.35 -4.31
CA ALA A 146 6.73 3.23 -5.09
C ALA A 146 5.97 3.04 -6.41
N ILE A 147 4.62 3.05 -6.39
CA ILE A 147 3.84 2.89 -7.63
C ILE A 147 3.99 4.08 -8.59
N ILE A 148 4.14 5.30 -8.07
CA ILE A 148 4.38 6.50 -8.88
C ILE A 148 5.77 6.44 -9.53
N LEU A 149 6.81 6.02 -8.80
CA LEU A 149 8.17 5.85 -9.34
C LEU A 149 8.20 4.81 -10.45
N VAL A 150 7.59 3.65 -10.23
CA VAL A 150 7.49 2.60 -11.26
C VAL A 150 6.73 3.10 -12.48
N ALA A 151 5.62 3.82 -12.29
CA ALA A 151 4.86 4.38 -13.40
C ALA A 151 5.66 5.42 -14.20
N GLY A 152 6.42 6.30 -13.52
CA GLY A 152 7.27 7.28 -14.18
C GLY A 152 8.39 6.62 -15.01
N ILE A 153 9.02 5.58 -14.48
CA ILE A 153 10.05 4.81 -15.20
C ILE A 153 9.43 4.11 -16.42
N ARG A 154 8.25 3.52 -16.26
CA ARG A 154 7.52 2.85 -17.35
C ARG A 154 7.08 3.82 -18.45
N GLU A 155 6.53 4.98 -18.11
CA GLU A 155 6.18 6.01 -19.09
C GLU A 155 7.42 6.51 -19.86
N LYS A 156 8.56 6.67 -19.17
CA LYS A 156 9.81 7.09 -19.81
C LYS A 156 10.34 6.02 -20.77
N MET A 157 10.36 4.75 -20.38
CA MET A 157 10.81 3.67 -21.24
C MET A 157 9.88 3.42 -22.43
N ALA A 158 8.57 3.60 -22.25
CA ALA A 158 7.61 3.50 -23.35
C ALA A 158 7.86 4.54 -24.44
N LYS A 159 8.37 5.74 -24.09
CA LYS A 159 8.72 6.80 -25.05
C LYS A 159 10.04 6.56 -25.78
N ASN A 160 11.02 5.95 -25.13
CA ASN A 160 12.38 5.80 -25.66
C ASN A 160 12.61 4.51 -26.48
N GLN A 161 11.62 3.62 -26.61
CA GLN A 161 11.63 2.41 -27.46
C GLN A 161 12.79 1.40 -27.29
N ASP A 162 13.67 1.52 -26.31
CA ASP A 162 14.82 0.62 -26.07
C ASP A 162 14.47 -0.77 -25.48
N LEU A 163 13.23 -1.24 -25.67
CA LEU A 163 12.69 -2.40 -25.00
C LEU A 163 12.64 -3.62 -25.94
N PRO A 164 13.38 -4.72 -25.65
CA PRO A 164 13.28 -5.93 -26.46
C PRO A 164 11.84 -6.45 -26.44
N LYS A 165 11.32 -6.83 -27.61
CA LYS A 165 9.89 -7.16 -27.82
C LYS A 165 9.36 -8.24 -26.86
N GLY A 166 10.20 -9.18 -26.42
CA GLY A 166 9.83 -10.23 -25.46
C GLY A 166 9.70 -9.77 -24.02
N LEU A 167 10.27 -8.62 -23.66
CA LEU A 167 10.27 -8.07 -22.29
C LEU A 167 9.22 -6.96 -22.10
N ALA A 168 8.61 -6.50 -23.19
CA ALA A 168 7.63 -5.43 -23.20
C ALA A 168 6.37 -5.82 -22.38
N GLY A 169 5.77 -4.82 -21.72
CA GLY A 169 4.55 -5.01 -20.94
C GLY A 169 4.81 -5.22 -19.45
N ARG A 170 4.28 -6.31 -18.87
CA ARG A 170 4.35 -6.58 -17.42
C ARG A 170 5.68 -7.19 -16.99
N GLY A 171 6.39 -7.88 -17.90
CA GLY A 171 7.68 -8.54 -17.61
C GLY A 171 8.75 -7.57 -17.14
N ILE A 172 8.95 -6.44 -17.85
CA ILE A 172 9.93 -5.43 -17.43
C ILE A 172 9.64 -4.84 -16.05
N VAL A 173 8.38 -4.83 -15.61
CA VAL A 173 8.01 -4.26 -14.30
C VAL A 173 8.68 -5.01 -13.15
N PHE A 174 8.85 -6.33 -13.28
CA PHE A 174 9.57 -7.13 -12.29
C PHE A 174 11.06 -6.74 -12.21
N ILE A 175 11.68 -6.45 -13.35
CA ILE A 175 13.08 -6.02 -13.40
C ILE A 175 13.24 -4.61 -12.78
N ILE A 176 12.35 -3.68 -13.14
CA ILE A 176 12.31 -2.34 -12.52
C ILE A 176 12.16 -2.46 -11.00
N LEU A 177 11.25 -3.31 -10.54
CA LEU A 177 11.01 -3.52 -9.12
C LEU A 177 12.21 -4.13 -8.41
N GLY A 178 12.91 -5.08 -9.03
CA GLY A 178 14.16 -5.62 -8.49
C GLY A 178 15.24 -4.55 -8.34
N ILE A 179 15.45 -3.72 -9.37
CA ILE A 179 16.44 -2.63 -9.34
C ILE A 179 16.06 -1.57 -8.29
N LEU A 180 14.78 -1.19 -8.24
CA LEU A 180 14.29 -0.24 -7.22
C LEU A 180 14.40 -0.80 -5.81
N SER A 181 14.11 -2.09 -5.61
CA SER A 181 14.26 -2.75 -4.31
C SER A 181 15.71 -2.70 -3.84
N LEU A 182 16.68 -3.01 -4.72
CA LEU A 182 18.12 -2.85 -4.41
C LEU A 182 18.50 -1.41 -4.04
N ALA A 183 17.98 -0.42 -4.78
CA ALA A 183 18.22 0.99 -4.46
C ALA A 183 17.65 1.38 -3.09
N PHE A 184 16.48 0.86 -2.73
CA PHE A 184 15.83 1.16 -1.46
C PHE A 184 16.43 0.40 -0.27
N ILE A 185 17.02 -0.78 -0.48
CA ILE A 185 17.82 -1.47 0.55
C ILE A 185 18.98 -0.58 1.02
N GLY A 186 19.54 0.27 0.14
CA GLY A 186 20.58 1.23 0.51
C GLY A 186 20.15 2.25 1.58
N PHE A 187 18.84 2.48 1.75
CA PHE A 187 18.35 3.37 2.80
C PHE A 187 18.33 2.72 4.17
N THR A 188 18.20 1.39 4.27
CA THR A 188 17.88 0.60 5.48
C THR A 188 18.65 0.93 6.77
N GLY A 189 19.78 1.63 6.69
CA GLY A 189 20.51 2.17 7.86
C GLY A 189 20.06 3.53 8.41
N LEU A 190 19.06 4.23 7.83
CA LEU A 190 18.70 5.60 8.22
C LEU A 190 17.89 5.73 9.53
N ALA A 191 17.04 4.76 9.86
CA ALA A 191 16.19 4.76 11.05
C ALA A 191 15.76 3.33 11.42
N ASN A 192 16.01 2.91 12.67
CA ASN A 192 15.61 1.61 13.19
C ASN A 192 14.28 1.74 13.95
N ILE A 193 13.23 1.03 13.53
CA ILE A 193 11.89 1.00 14.16
C ILE A 193 11.35 -0.40 14.38
#